data_AF-A0A838FB02-F1
#
_entry.id   AF-A0A838FB02-F1
#
_cell.length_a   1.000
_cell.length_b   1.000
_cell.length_c   1.000
_cell.angle_alpha   90.00
_cell.angle_beta   90.00
_cell.angle_gamma   90.00
#
_symmetry.space_group_name_H-M   'P 1'
#
loop_
_entity.id
_entity.type
_entity.pdbx_description
1 polymer ?
#
loop_
_entity_poly.entity_id
_entity_poly.type
_entity_poly.pdbx_seq_one_letter_code
_entity_poly.pdbx_strand_id
1 'polypeptide(L)'
;MLRRFFHKEITEAGCDEAGRGCLAGPVFAAAVILPKYFSHPLLNDSKQLTEEERYFLRPIIQQKAIAWAFSQVTPKMIDKINILKASILAMHKALDQLNERPSFILVDGNRFKKYKRIPH
;
A
#
# COMPACT_ATOMS: atom_id res chain seq x y z
N MET A 1 1.51 8.09 -18.67
CA MET A 1 1.41 8.73 -17.33
C MET A 1 0.32 8.00 -16.56
N LEU A 2 0.61 7.49 -15.36
CA LEU A 2 -0.40 6.83 -14.52
C LEU A 2 -1.50 7.83 -14.14
N ARG A 3 -2.76 7.35 -14.06
CA ARG A 3 -3.87 8.19 -13.59
C ARG A 3 -3.69 8.47 -12.11
N ARG A 4 -4.00 9.71 -11.67
CA ARG A 4 -3.84 10.14 -10.27
C ARG A 4 -4.90 9.57 -9.31
N PHE A 5 -6.05 9.20 -9.87
CA PHE A 5 -7.18 8.59 -9.18
C PHE A 5 -7.94 7.70 -10.17
N PHE A 6 -8.65 6.70 -9.67
CA PHE A 6 -9.56 5.87 -10.46
C PHE A 6 -10.99 6.43 -10.40
N HIS A 7 -11.43 6.87 -9.22
CA HIS A 7 -12.67 7.57 -8.95
C HIS A 7 -12.42 9.00 -8.47
N LYS A 8 -13.05 9.96 -9.15
CA LYS A 8 -12.84 11.39 -8.88
C LYS A 8 -13.51 11.87 -7.59
N GLU A 9 -14.60 11.24 -7.17
CA GLU A 9 -15.51 11.78 -6.15
C GLU A 9 -15.43 11.07 -4.80
N ILE A 10 -14.62 10.03 -4.66
CA ILE A 10 -14.52 9.23 -3.44
C ILE A 10 -13.06 9.09 -2.98
N THR A 11 -12.86 8.71 -1.72
CA THR A 11 -11.53 8.44 -1.16
C THR A 11 -11.03 7.06 -1.58
N GLU A 12 -9.79 6.99 -2.05
CA GLU A 12 -9.15 5.77 -2.51
C GLU A 12 -7.90 5.48 -1.68
N ALA A 13 -7.75 4.25 -1.22
CA ALA A 13 -6.50 3.79 -0.61
C ALA A 13 -5.69 2.98 -1.63
N GLY A 14 -4.49 3.44 -1.96
CA GLY A 14 -3.50 2.63 -2.68
C GLY A 14 -2.83 1.64 -1.73
N CYS A 15 -2.76 0.37 -2.13
CA CYS A 15 -2.16 -0.72 -1.38
C CYS A 15 -1.12 -1.46 -2.22
N ASP A 16 0.05 -1.69 -1.64
CA ASP A 16 1.15 -2.44 -2.26
C ASP A 16 1.97 -3.18 -1.19
N GLU A 17 2.66 -4.26 -1.59
CA GLU A 17 3.52 -5.07 -0.74
C GLU A 17 5.01 -5.01 -1.11
N ALA A 18 5.87 -5.23 -0.13
CA ALA A 18 7.30 -5.41 -0.33
C ALA A 18 7.81 -6.62 0.46
N GLY A 19 8.80 -7.34 -0.08
CA GLY A 19 9.39 -8.52 0.58
C GLY A 19 8.70 -9.85 0.23
N ARG A 20 8.01 -9.92 -0.91
CA ARG A 20 7.34 -11.16 -1.35
C ARG A 20 8.29 -12.24 -1.90
N GLY A 21 9.39 -11.81 -2.51
CA GLY A 21 10.33 -12.71 -3.20
C GLY A 21 11.66 -12.94 -2.48
N CYS A 22 11.91 -12.28 -1.36
CA CYS A 22 13.16 -12.43 -0.61
C CYS A 22 13.17 -13.74 0.20
N LEU A 23 14.37 -14.30 0.41
CA LEU A 23 14.55 -15.55 1.17
C LEU A 23 14.42 -15.37 2.68
N ALA A 24 14.63 -14.15 3.17
CA ALA A 24 14.59 -13.81 4.59
C ALA A 24 13.87 -12.49 4.80
N GLY A 25 13.34 -12.32 6.02
CA GLY A 25 12.62 -11.13 6.42
C GLY A 25 11.09 -11.26 6.28
N PRO A 26 10.34 -10.34 6.91
CA PRO A 26 8.89 -10.31 6.81
C PRO A 26 8.44 -9.78 5.43
N VAL A 27 7.16 -9.97 5.14
CA VAL A 27 6.49 -9.20 4.09
C VAL A 27 5.85 -7.96 4.72
N PHE A 28 6.10 -6.80 4.13
CA PHE A 28 5.49 -5.54 4.50
C PHE A 28 4.39 -5.19 3.50
N ALA A 29 3.38 -4.45 3.95
CA ALA A 29 2.46 -3.77 3.06
C ALA A 29 2.08 -2.41 3.63
N ALA A 30 1.78 -1.47 2.74
CA ALA A 30 1.30 -0.14 3.09
C ALA A 30 -0.07 0.11 2.47
N ALA A 31 -0.86 0.94 3.15
CA ALA A 31 -2.09 1.52 2.62
C ALA A 31 -1.97 3.05 2.75
N VAL A 32 -2.22 3.77 1.66
CA VAL A 32 -2.06 5.23 1.61
C VAL A 32 -3.26 5.87 0.91
N ILE A 33 -3.86 6.86 1.56
CA ILE A 33 -4.90 7.73 0.99
C ILE A 33 -4.26 9.08 0.71
N LEU A 34 -4.10 9.43 -0.56
CA LEU A 34 -3.54 10.71 -0.98
C LEU A 34 -4.64 11.74 -1.25
N PRO A 35 -4.38 13.05 -1.06
CA PRO A 35 -5.28 14.10 -1.52
C PRO A 35 -5.55 14.00 -3.02
N LYS A 36 -6.78 14.31 -3.45
CA LYS A 36 -7.26 14.23 -4.85
C LYS A 36 -6.32 14.84 -5.89
N TYR A 37 -5.64 15.94 -5.55
CA TYR A 37 -4.76 16.67 -6.45
C TYR A 37 -3.28 16.53 -6.09
N PHE A 38 -2.94 15.63 -5.17
CA PHE A 38 -1.56 15.37 -4.83
C PHE A 38 -0.82 14.85 -6.06
N SER A 39 0.32 15.48 -6.34
CA SER A 39 1.25 15.04 -7.37
C SER A 39 2.64 15.51 -6.98
N HIS A 40 3.63 14.67 -7.21
CA HIS A 40 5.02 15.02 -7.02
C HIS A 40 5.82 14.55 -8.24
N PRO A 41 6.76 15.34 -8.80
CA PRO A 41 7.48 14.96 -10.02
C PRO A 41 8.23 13.63 -9.90
N LEU A 42 8.76 13.34 -8.71
CA LEU A 42 9.46 12.08 -8.40
C LEU A 42 8.52 10.92 -8.04
N LEU A 43 7.22 11.14 -7.84
CA LEU A 43 6.31 10.06 -7.48
C LEU A 43 6.03 9.20 -8.72
N ASN A 44 6.69 8.06 -8.79
CA ASN A 44 6.56 7.07 -9.85
C ASN A 44 6.72 5.65 -9.26
N ASP A 45 6.77 4.62 -10.12
CA ASP A 45 7.05 3.24 -9.69
C ASP A 45 8.31 3.18 -8.82
N SER A 46 8.18 2.57 -7.64
CA SER A 46 9.23 2.55 -6.62
C SER A 46 10.52 1.86 -7.09
N LYS A 47 10.43 0.97 -8.09
CA LYS A 47 11.59 0.27 -8.69
C LYS A 47 12.36 1.14 -9.66
N GLN A 48 11.77 2.26 -10.11
CA GLN A 48 12.42 3.23 -10.99
C GLN A 48 13.11 4.35 -10.19
N LEU A 49 12.92 4.38 -8.86
CA LEU A 49 13.50 5.39 -7.97
C LEU A 49 14.76 4.86 -7.28
N THR A 50 15.73 5.75 -7.11
CA THR A 50 16.90 5.49 -6.27
C THR A 50 16.49 5.38 -4.80
N GLU A 51 17.38 4.82 -3.98
CA GLU A 51 17.17 4.76 -2.53
C GLU A 51 17.01 6.16 -1.93
N GLU A 52 17.87 7.10 -2.31
CA GLU A 52 17.85 8.48 -1.85
C GLU A 52 16.51 9.17 -2.18
N GLU A 53 16.01 9.02 -3.40
CA GLU A 53 14.70 9.56 -3.81
C GLU A 53 13.55 8.96 -3.00
N ARG A 54 13.59 7.66 -2.68
CA ARG A 54 12.58 7.01 -1.83
C ARG A 54 12.60 7.57 -0.41
N TYR A 55 13.78 7.75 0.17
CA TYR A 55 13.91 8.35 1.50
C TYR A 55 13.48 9.81 1.53
N PHE A 56 13.73 10.56 0.45
CA PHE A 56 13.26 11.93 0.29
C PHE A 56 11.73 12.01 0.16
N LEU A 57 11.12 11.12 -0.62
CA LEU A 57 9.67 11.10 -0.86
C LEU A 57 8.86 10.65 0.36
N ARG A 58 9.39 9.70 1.15
CA ARG A 58 8.68 9.14 2.31
C ARG A 58 8.08 10.21 3.24
N PRO A 59 8.85 11.17 3.80
CA PRO A 59 8.28 12.18 4.69
C PRO A 59 7.26 13.09 4.00
N ILE A 60 7.45 13.38 2.71
CA ILE A 60 6.51 14.19 1.92
C ILE A 60 5.16 13.46 1.81
N ILE A 61 5.18 12.17 1.46
CA ILE A 61 3.98 11.34 1.38
C ILE A 61 3.31 11.25 2.74
N GLN A 62 4.07 10.97 3.80
CA GLN A 62 3.54 10.84 5.17
C GLN A 62 2.90 12.13 5.69
N GLN A 63 3.46 13.29 5.33
CA GLN A 63 2.92 14.60 5.75
C GLN A 63 1.70 15.01 4.92
N LYS A 64 1.65 14.66 3.63
CA LYS A 64 0.61 15.12 2.71
C LYS A 64 -0.55 14.14 2.57
N ALA A 65 -0.36 12.86 2.90
CA ALA A 65 -1.43 11.86 2.88
C ALA A 65 -2.54 12.23 3.87
N ILE A 66 -3.79 11.96 3.47
CA ILE A 66 -4.96 12.08 4.35
C ILE A 66 -4.85 11.05 5.48
N ALA A 67 -4.49 9.81 5.12
CA ALA A 67 -4.14 8.76 6.05
C ALA A 67 -3.16 7.80 5.40
N TRP A 68 -2.30 7.21 6.22
CA TRP A 68 -1.42 6.15 5.80
C TRP A 68 -1.15 5.22 6.97
N ALA A 69 -0.87 3.96 6.66
CA ALA A 69 -0.44 2.97 7.62
C ALA A 69 0.38 1.90 6.91
N PHE A 70 1.17 1.16 7.67
CA PHE A 70 1.85 -0.03 7.18
C PHE A 70 1.71 -1.16 8.19
N SER A 71 1.91 -2.37 7.71
CA SER A 71 1.99 -3.52 8.58
C SER A 71 3.01 -4.52 8.05
N GLN A 72 3.36 -5.48 8.90
CA GLN A 72 4.23 -6.59 8.54
C GLN A 72 3.61 -7.93 8.93
N VAL A 73 3.97 -8.96 8.18
CA VAL A 73 3.70 -10.36 8.50
C VAL A 73 5.03 -11.10 8.60
N THR A 74 5.28 -11.69 9.76
CA THR A 74 6.56 -12.32 10.10
C THR A 74 6.82 -13.60 9.29
N PRO A 75 8.09 -14.01 9.11
CA PRO A 75 8.43 -15.28 8.46
C PRO A 75 7.69 -16.48 9.04
N LYS A 76 7.63 -16.58 10.38
CA LYS A 76 6.87 -17.63 11.09
C LYS A 76 5.39 -17.68 10.70
N MET A 77 4.79 -16.55 10.34
CA MET A 77 3.41 -16.51 9.84
C MET A 77 3.36 -16.84 8.35
N ILE A 78 4.31 -16.35 7.55
CA ILE A 78 4.44 -16.68 6.11
C ILE A 78 4.49 -18.20 5.92
N ASP A 79 5.31 -18.89 6.70
CA ASP A 79 5.45 -20.36 6.63
C ASP A 79 4.12 -21.08 6.93
N LYS A 80 3.28 -20.51 7.80
CA LYS A 80 1.99 -21.09 8.18
C LYS A 80 0.91 -20.91 7.12
N ILE A 81 0.86 -19.74 6.48
CA ILE A 81 -0.28 -19.37 5.61
C ILE A 81 0.07 -19.26 4.14
N ASN A 82 1.35 -19.41 3.78
CA ASN A 82 1.98 -19.12 2.50
C ASN A 82 2.13 -17.62 2.18
N ILE A 83 3.05 -17.32 1.27
CA ILE A 83 3.43 -15.95 0.94
C ILE A 83 2.30 -15.13 0.33
N LEU A 84 1.46 -15.73 -0.52
CA LEU A 84 0.33 -15.02 -1.13
C LEU A 84 -0.68 -14.56 -0.07
N LYS A 85 -1.05 -15.44 0.87
CA LYS A 85 -1.97 -15.06 1.96
C LYS A 85 -1.31 -14.09 2.94
N ALA A 86 0.01 -14.18 3.13
CA ALA A 86 0.75 -13.25 3.99
C ALA A 86 0.78 -11.83 3.41
N SER A 87 1.01 -11.64 2.11
CA SER A 87 0.94 -10.33 1.46
C SER A 87 -0.46 -9.72 1.59
N ILE A 88 -1.51 -10.50 1.34
CA ILE A 88 -2.91 -10.06 1.48
C ILE A 88 -3.22 -9.71 2.95
N LEU A 89 -2.76 -10.52 3.91
CA LEU A 89 -2.91 -10.24 5.33
C LEU A 89 -2.19 -8.95 5.75
N ALA A 90 -1.00 -8.70 5.22
CA ALA A 90 -0.27 -7.46 5.48
C ALA A 90 -1.05 -6.24 4.95
N MET A 91 -1.61 -6.32 3.74
CA MET A 91 -2.44 -5.25 3.18
C MET A 91 -3.71 -5.01 4.02
N HIS A 92 -4.41 -6.09 4.41
CA HIS A 92 -5.60 -5.98 5.27
C HIS A 92 -5.28 -5.34 6.62
N LYS A 93 -4.16 -5.72 7.26
CA LYS A 93 -3.68 -5.12 8.50
C LYS A 93 -3.25 -3.66 8.33
N ALA A 94 -2.72 -3.27 7.17
CA ALA A 94 -2.41 -1.87 6.89
C ALA A 94 -3.70 -1.06 6.78
N LEU A 95 -4.70 -1.57 6.06
CA LEU A 95 -6.04 -0.96 5.97
C LEU A 95 -6.73 -0.84 7.33
N ASP A 96 -6.59 -1.84 8.21
CA ASP A 96 -7.16 -1.82 9.56
C ASP A 96 -6.57 -0.71 10.45
N GLN A 97 -5.35 -0.25 10.16
CA GLN A 97 -4.64 0.78 10.92
C GLN A 97 -4.82 2.18 10.35
N LEU A 98 -5.54 2.35 9.23
CA LEU A 98 -5.85 3.68 8.73
C LEU A 98 -6.81 4.39 9.68
N ASN A 99 -6.45 5.63 10.04
CA ASN A 99 -7.33 6.51 10.83
C ASN A 99 -8.54 7.00 10.03
N GLU A 100 -8.48 6.95 8.70
CA GLU A 100 -9.56 7.29 7.79
C GLU A 100 -9.94 6.08 6.93
N ARG A 101 -11.23 5.79 6.84
CA ARG A 101 -11.71 4.65 6.05
C ARG A 101 -11.85 5.05 4.57
N PRO A 102 -11.20 4.32 3.63
CA PRO A 102 -11.36 4.58 2.21
C PRO A 102 -12.72 4.09 1.71
N SER A 103 -13.20 4.70 0.63
CA SER A 103 -14.41 4.26 -0.08
C SER A 103 -14.10 3.22 -1.16
N PHE A 104 -12.86 3.21 -1.66
CA PHE A 104 -12.37 2.26 -2.66
C PHE A 104 -10.91 1.91 -2.37
N ILE A 105 -10.47 0.70 -2.74
CA ILE A 105 -9.09 0.25 -2.54
C ILE A 105 -8.46 -0.04 -3.90
N LEU A 106 -7.35 0.61 -4.21
CA LEU A 106 -6.53 0.29 -5.36
C LEU A 106 -5.42 -0.66 -4.90
N VAL A 107 -5.31 -1.83 -5.52
CA VAL A 107 -4.34 -2.85 -5.12
C VAL A 107 -3.36 -3.14 -6.25
N ASP A 108 -2.07 -3.20 -5.94
CA ASP A 108 -1.09 -3.76 -6.86
C ASP A 108 -1.17 -5.30 -6.86
N GLY A 109 -1.98 -5.85 -7.77
CA GLY A 109 -2.08 -7.30 -7.99
C GLY A 109 -3.48 -7.80 -8.30
N ASN A 110 -3.57 -9.05 -8.74
CA ASN A 110 -4.81 -9.65 -9.29
C ASN A 110 -5.46 -10.72 -8.39
N ARG A 111 -4.90 -10.99 -7.21
CA ARG A 111 -5.38 -12.04 -6.28
C ARG A 111 -5.85 -11.48 -4.93
N PHE A 112 -6.13 -10.18 -4.87
CA PHE A 112 -6.60 -9.56 -3.65
C PHE A 112 -7.91 -10.20 -3.17
N LYS A 113 -8.07 -10.32 -1.85
CA LYS A 113 -9.31 -10.81 -1.25
C LYS A 113 -10.12 -9.62 -0.76
N LYS A 114 -11.44 -9.69 -0.97
CA LYS A 114 -12.42 -8.71 -0.48
C LYS A 114 -12.08 -8.29 0.96
N TYR A 115 -11.90 -6.99 1.14
CA TYR A 115 -11.64 -6.38 2.43
C TYR A 115 -12.95 -5.80 2.97
N LYS A 116 -13.53 -6.48 3.98
CA LYS A 116 -14.81 -6.10 4.58
C LYS A 116 -15.89 -5.87 3.50
N ARG A 117 -16.53 -4.70 3.49
CA ARG A 117 -17.54 -4.28 2.50
C ARG A 117 -17.01 -3.21 1.54
N ILE A 118 -15.70 -2.94 1.54
CA ILE A 118 -15.10 -1.90 0.71
C ILE A 118 -14.71 -2.52 -0.65
N PRO A 119 -15.13 -1.92 -1.78
CA PRO A 119 -14.74 -2.39 -3.12
C PRO A 119 -13.23 -2.20 -3.38
N HIS A 120 -12.69 -3.03 -4.26
CA HIS A 120 -11.30 -3.00 -4.75
C HIS A 120 -11.24 -3.41 -6.22
#